data_AF-S2EBG7-F1
#
_entry.id   AF-S2EBG7-F1
#
_cell.length_a   1.000
_cell.length_b   1.000
_cell.length_c   1.000
_cell.angle_alpha   90.00
_cell.angle_beta   90.00
_cell.angle_gamma   90.00
#
_symmetry.space_group_name_H-M   'P 1'
#
loop_
_entity.id
_entity.type
_entity.pdbx_description
1 polymer ?
#
loop_
_entity_poly.entity_id
_entity_poly.type
_entity_poly.pdbx_seq_one_letter_code
_entity_poly.pdbx_strand_id
1 'polypeptide(L)'
;MRKLIQIIPILIFALVIGCVQEDEEPFNEAIERDDRILQDFFVSNSITPNDTQLGFYFEKTQTNDLGNQIVNGDIVGIYYEIRTLNNRVIDSYLDESRPPRLFVHGEGGTIPRVINFSAAFAKEGETLRVYAPSHLAYGKYNFQQLIQEDENLILKIKFARVFDELEIREKEDQEISDYLISNELQDFDNLDSGLYLDIQNEGLNEGPRATVGKLVRITYSLTHLNDIEPIAQVTGSSNPFQVTIGESGNVAFLDEVLKNLSKEGEITAIIPSHLAFGATTQVLPFQIRQDLIDQGLLNQAARPFEPLIFQAKVVEVR
;
A
#
# COMPACT_ATOMS: atom_id res chain seq x y z
N MET A 1 78.98 -42.96 -7.63
CA MET A 1 79.16 -43.36 -6.21
C MET A 1 78.81 -42.18 -5.31
N ARG A 2 78.06 -42.43 -4.22
CA ARG A 2 77.58 -41.49 -3.16
C ARG A 2 76.43 -40.57 -3.57
N LYS A 3 75.33 -40.39 -2.82
CA LYS A 3 74.81 -40.94 -1.54
C LYS A 3 73.30 -40.65 -1.52
N LEU A 4 72.51 -41.56 -0.93
CA LEU A 4 71.12 -41.33 -0.50
C LEU A 4 71.04 -40.21 0.55
N ILE A 5 70.01 -39.37 0.47
CA ILE A 5 69.34 -38.74 1.63
C ILE A 5 67.83 -38.68 1.34
N GLN A 6 67.03 -39.37 2.16
CA GLN A 6 65.57 -39.25 2.27
C GLN A 6 65.20 -38.03 3.11
N ILE A 7 64.18 -37.24 2.71
CA ILE A 7 63.31 -36.47 3.63
C ILE A 7 61.86 -36.54 3.11
N ILE A 8 60.94 -36.73 4.06
CA ILE A 8 59.50 -37.05 4.04
C ILE A 8 58.64 -35.75 3.99
N PRO A 9 57.31 -35.81 3.72
CA PRO A 9 56.57 -34.88 2.86
C PRO A 9 55.87 -33.72 3.60
N ILE A 10 55.41 -32.71 2.84
CA ILE A 10 54.47 -31.69 3.34
C ILE A 10 53.30 -31.56 2.35
N LEU A 11 52.14 -31.93 2.88
CA LEU A 11 50.79 -31.75 2.34
C LEU A 11 50.46 -30.25 2.37
N ILE A 12 50.27 -29.62 1.21
CA ILE A 12 49.72 -28.26 1.11
C ILE A 12 48.30 -28.36 0.57
N PHE A 13 47.35 -28.33 1.50
CA PHE A 13 45.92 -28.21 1.24
C PHE A 13 45.61 -26.70 1.09
N ALA A 14 45.49 -26.22 -0.15
CA ALA A 14 45.07 -24.86 -0.42
C ALA A 14 43.53 -24.78 -0.37
N LEU A 15 42.99 -24.51 0.81
CA LEU A 15 41.61 -24.03 0.96
C LEU A 15 41.58 -22.55 0.59
N VAL A 16 41.07 -22.24 -0.60
CA VAL A 16 40.59 -20.90 -0.92
C VAL A 16 39.08 -20.94 -0.74
N ILE A 17 38.64 -20.77 0.51
CA ILE A 17 37.25 -20.39 0.80
C ILE A 17 37.32 -18.93 1.21
N GLY A 18 37.38 -18.06 0.20
CA GLY A 18 37.01 -16.66 0.36
C GLY A 18 35.49 -16.58 0.28
N CYS A 19 34.81 -16.81 1.40
CA CYS A 19 33.46 -16.30 1.56
C CYS A 19 33.59 -14.80 1.80
N VAL A 20 33.24 -14.00 0.80
CA VAL A 20 32.88 -12.60 1.00
C VAL A 20 31.62 -12.64 1.87
N GLN A 21 31.74 -12.26 3.14
CA GLN A 21 30.57 -11.78 3.88
C GLN A 21 30.33 -10.37 3.36
N GLU A 22 29.20 -10.16 2.69
CA GLU A 22 28.67 -8.82 2.46
C GLU A 22 28.37 -8.24 3.84
N ASP A 23 29.22 -7.32 4.30
CA ASP A 23 29.06 -6.66 5.59
C ASP A 23 27.85 -5.72 5.50
N GLU A 24 26.73 -6.14 6.07
CA GLU A 24 25.58 -5.25 6.29
C GLU A 24 26.01 -4.11 7.24
N GLU A 25 25.87 -2.86 6.78
CA GLU A 25 26.13 -1.70 7.62
C GLU A 25 25.19 -1.71 8.84
N PRO A 26 25.72 -1.64 10.07
CA PRO A 26 24.92 -1.53 11.28
C PRO A 26 23.93 -0.36 11.21
N PHE A 27 22.70 -0.55 11.70
CA PHE A 27 21.63 0.47 11.65
C PHE A 27 22.05 1.85 12.17
N ASN A 28 22.85 1.91 13.23
CA ASN A 28 23.34 3.18 13.78
C ASN A 28 24.29 3.90 12.84
N GLU A 29 25.13 3.18 12.10
CA GLU A 29 26.06 3.76 11.12
C GLU A 29 25.29 4.39 9.95
N ALA A 30 24.21 3.73 9.48
CA ALA A 30 23.35 4.27 8.44
C ALA A 30 22.65 5.58 8.86
N ILE A 31 22.22 5.69 10.12
CA ILE A 31 21.66 6.93 10.67
C ILE A 31 22.71 8.04 10.67
N GLU A 32 23.90 7.80 11.21
CA GLU A 32 24.97 8.80 11.27
C GLU A 32 25.44 9.25 9.88
N ARG A 33 25.51 8.30 8.93
CA ARG A 33 25.82 8.57 7.52
C ARG A 33 24.77 9.48 6.89
N ASP A 34 23.49 9.13 7.02
CA ASP A 34 22.38 9.90 6.46
C ASP A 34 22.31 11.31 7.05
N ASP A 35 22.50 11.45 8.37
CA ASP A 35 22.53 12.73 9.04
C ASP A 35 23.64 13.63 8.48
N ARG A 36 24.86 13.09 8.36
CA ARG A 36 25.99 13.83 7.76
C ARG A 36 25.69 14.29 6.34
N ILE A 37 25.12 13.43 5.50
CA ILE A 37 24.76 13.77 4.11
C ILE A 37 23.74 14.92 4.08
N LEU A 38 22.72 14.86 4.94
CA LEU A 38 21.70 15.90 5.04
C LEU A 38 22.28 17.23 5.55
N GLN A 39 23.14 17.20 6.56
CA GLN A 39 23.81 18.39 7.08
C GLN A 39 24.68 19.06 6.01
N ASP A 40 25.49 18.29 5.28
CA ASP A 40 26.30 18.79 4.16
C ASP A 40 25.42 19.39 3.05
N PHE A 41 24.29 18.75 2.76
CA PHE A 41 23.29 19.27 1.83
C PHE A 41 22.71 20.60 2.29
N PHE A 42 22.39 20.76 3.58
CA PHE A 42 21.85 22.01 4.12
C PHE A 42 22.86 23.16 4.04
N VAL A 43 24.13 22.91 4.41
CA VAL A 43 25.20 23.90 4.29
C VAL A 43 25.40 24.33 2.84
N SER A 44 25.49 23.37 1.93
CA SER A 44 25.73 23.62 0.50
C SER A 44 24.60 24.40 -0.17
N ASN A 45 23.37 24.26 0.32
CA ASN A 45 22.17 24.90 -0.24
C ASN A 45 21.65 26.07 0.62
N SER A 46 22.35 26.45 1.69
CA SER A 46 21.91 27.50 2.63
C SER A 46 20.51 27.27 3.20
N ILE A 47 20.20 26.02 3.56
CA ILE A 47 18.92 25.61 4.16
C ILE A 47 19.09 25.59 5.68
N THR A 48 18.07 26.00 6.43
CA THR A 48 18.06 25.94 7.90
C THR A 48 16.75 25.33 8.37
N PRO A 49 16.60 24.00 8.25
CA PRO A 49 15.33 23.34 8.53
C PRO A 49 15.13 23.15 10.04
N ASN A 50 13.90 22.87 10.45
CA ASN A 50 13.60 22.41 11.80
C ASN A 50 14.01 20.95 11.93
N ASP A 51 14.64 20.59 13.04
CA ASP A 51 14.99 19.22 13.39
C ASP A 51 13.83 18.52 14.13
N THR A 52 13.85 17.19 14.11
CA THR A 52 12.88 16.38 14.86
C THR A 52 13.60 15.31 15.66
N GLN A 53 12.99 14.88 16.76
CA GLN A 53 13.51 13.77 17.57
C GLN A 53 13.52 12.43 16.82
N LEU A 54 12.78 12.34 15.70
CA LEU A 54 12.74 11.17 14.83
C LEU A 54 13.88 11.17 13.81
N GLY A 55 14.67 12.25 13.70
CA GLY A 55 15.86 12.32 12.83
C GLY A 55 15.60 12.77 11.39
N PHE A 56 14.38 13.21 11.06
CA PHE A 56 14.12 13.95 9.82
C PHE A 56 14.06 15.45 10.07
N TYR A 57 14.18 16.23 9.00
CA TYR A 57 14.14 17.69 9.05
C TYR A 57 12.99 18.24 8.21
N PHE A 58 12.48 19.43 8.51
CA PHE A 58 11.43 20.03 7.70
C PHE A 58 11.37 21.56 7.73
N GLU A 59 10.76 22.14 6.69
CA GLU A 59 10.40 23.55 6.57
C GLU A 59 8.90 23.69 6.29
N LYS A 60 8.23 24.63 6.96
CA LYS A 60 6.87 25.05 6.59
C LYS A 60 6.96 26.00 5.40
N THR A 61 6.71 25.49 4.20
CA THR A 61 6.76 26.29 2.95
C THR A 61 5.46 27.01 2.66
N GLN A 62 4.35 26.55 3.26
CA GLN A 62 3.07 27.23 3.29
C GLN A 62 2.43 26.99 4.66
N THR A 63 2.01 28.05 5.33
CA THR A 63 1.39 28.00 6.66
C THR A 63 -0.12 28.24 6.57
N ASN A 64 -0.84 27.70 7.55
CA ASN A 64 -2.27 27.96 7.74
C ASN A 64 -2.58 27.95 9.24
N ASP A 65 -2.52 29.12 9.87
CA ASP A 65 -2.68 29.22 11.31
C ASP A 65 -4.09 28.83 11.80
N LEU A 66 -5.08 28.91 10.90
CA LEU A 66 -6.48 28.57 11.17
C LEU A 66 -6.81 27.09 10.90
N GLY A 67 -5.91 26.33 10.28
CA GLY A 67 -6.12 24.91 10.03
C GLY A 67 -6.12 24.11 11.33
N ASN A 68 -6.91 23.04 11.40
CA ASN A 68 -6.85 22.15 12.55
C ASN A 68 -5.51 21.39 12.55
N GLN A 69 -5.03 21.09 13.75
CA GLN A 69 -3.84 20.26 13.93
C GLN A 69 -4.19 18.82 13.55
N ILE A 70 -3.36 18.18 12.73
CA ILE A 70 -3.48 16.76 12.44
C ILE A 70 -3.05 15.97 13.67
N VAL A 71 -3.88 15.02 14.10
CA VAL A 71 -3.67 14.16 15.27
C VAL A 71 -3.81 12.68 14.92
N ASN A 72 -3.26 11.82 15.78
CA ASN A 72 -3.27 10.38 15.56
C ASN A 72 -4.70 9.85 15.46
N GLY A 73 -4.99 9.09 14.39
CA GLY A 73 -6.32 8.57 14.04
C GLY A 73 -7.00 9.33 12.91
N ASP A 74 -6.55 10.54 12.57
CA ASP A 74 -7.13 11.33 11.48
C ASP A 74 -6.94 10.65 10.11
N ILE A 75 -7.95 10.75 9.25
CA ILE A 75 -7.82 10.39 7.83
C ILE A 75 -7.33 11.63 7.08
N VAL A 76 -6.10 11.60 6.60
CA VAL A 76 -5.40 12.77 6.07
C VAL A 76 -5.32 12.68 4.56
N GLY A 77 -5.77 13.74 3.87
CA GLY A 77 -5.56 13.90 2.44
C GLY A 77 -4.27 14.65 2.11
N ILE A 78 -3.46 14.10 1.21
CA ILE A 78 -2.21 14.71 0.76
C ILE A 78 -2.08 14.83 -0.75
N TYR A 79 -1.34 15.87 -1.14
CA TYR A 79 -0.67 16.02 -2.42
C TYR A 79 0.82 16.05 -2.18
N TYR A 80 1.62 15.42 -3.03
CA TYR A 80 3.03 15.24 -2.72
C TYR A 80 3.93 15.25 -3.96
N GLU A 81 5.21 15.43 -3.72
CA GLU A 81 6.29 15.15 -4.65
C GLU A 81 7.46 14.56 -3.87
N ILE A 82 8.03 13.46 -4.37
CA ILE A 82 9.16 12.76 -3.77
C ILE A 82 10.34 12.85 -4.72
N ARG A 83 11.45 13.42 -4.23
CA ARG A 83 12.71 13.52 -4.98
C ARG A 83 13.88 12.98 -4.17
N THR A 84 14.93 12.60 -4.86
CA THR A 84 16.26 12.39 -4.23
C THR A 84 16.94 13.74 -3.97
N LEU A 85 18.01 13.76 -3.16
CA LEU A 85 18.83 14.96 -2.96
C LEU A 85 19.43 15.51 -4.26
N ASN A 86 19.64 14.65 -5.26
CA ASN A 86 20.10 15.03 -6.60
C ASN A 86 18.96 15.46 -7.54
N ASN A 87 17.78 15.75 -6.99
CA ASN A 87 16.62 16.29 -7.69
C ASN A 87 15.98 15.33 -8.71
N ARG A 88 16.30 14.02 -8.65
CA ARG A 88 15.62 12.99 -9.43
C ARG A 88 14.24 12.75 -8.85
N VAL A 89 13.20 12.88 -9.66
CA VAL A 89 11.82 12.63 -9.24
C VAL A 89 11.57 11.13 -9.15
N ILE A 90 11.08 10.68 -8.00
CA ILE A 90 10.59 9.31 -7.79
C ILE A 90 9.10 9.25 -8.10
N ASP A 91 8.33 10.20 -7.56
CA ASP A 91 6.89 10.29 -7.81
C ASP A 91 6.35 11.71 -7.55
N SER A 92 5.22 12.03 -8.16
CA SER A 92 4.56 13.34 -8.00
C SER A 92 3.04 13.25 -8.18
N TYR A 93 2.31 13.78 -7.21
CA TYR A 93 0.87 13.92 -7.17
C TYR A 93 0.50 15.31 -6.62
N LEU A 94 0.85 16.37 -7.35
CA LEU A 94 0.61 17.77 -6.96
C LEU A 94 -0.65 18.41 -7.56
N ASP A 95 -1.35 17.70 -8.45
CA ASP A 95 -2.56 18.21 -9.10
C ASP A 95 -3.76 18.17 -8.15
N GLU A 96 -4.08 19.32 -7.58
CA GLU A 96 -5.18 19.53 -6.63
C GLU A 96 -6.58 19.50 -7.26
N SER A 97 -6.69 19.42 -8.59
CA SER A 97 -7.98 19.18 -9.24
C SER A 97 -8.46 17.73 -9.10
N ARG A 98 -7.54 16.82 -8.73
CA ARG A 98 -7.85 15.41 -8.46
C ARG A 98 -8.05 15.18 -6.95
N PRO A 99 -8.82 14.15 -6.55
CA PRO A 99 -8.94 13.79 -5.14
C PRO A 99 -7.57 13.54 -4.49
N PRO A 100 -7.34 13.98 -3.24
CA PRO A 100 -6.07 13.76 -2.56
C PRO A 100 -5.83 12.27 -2.29
N ARG A 101 -4.56 11.87 -2.12
CA ARG A 101 -4.25 10.54 -1.61
C ARG A 101 -4.52 10.51 -0.11
N LEU A 102 -5.22 9.47 0.34
CA LEU A 102 -5.69 9.35 1.71
C LEU A 102 -4.83 8.35 2.48
N PHE A 103 -4.59 8.62 3.76
CA PHE A 103 -4.00 7.67 4.69
C PHE A 103 -4.48 7.96 6.11
N VAL A 104 -4.41 6.97 7.00
CA VAL A 104 -4.64 7.21 8.43
C VAL A 104 -3.35 7.66 9.09
N HIS A 105 -3.37 8.80 9.77
CA HIS A 105 -2.24 9.22 10.58
C HIS A 105 -2.10 8.29 11.79
N GLY A 106 -1.12 7.40 11.75
CA GLY A 106 -0.91 6.37 12.76
C GLY A 106 0.14 5.35 12.33
N GLU A 107 0.33 4.30 13.14
CA GLU A 107 1.28 3.24 12.82
C GLU A 107 0.96 2.60 11.46
N GLY A 108 1.97 2.45 10.60
CA GLY A 108 1.80 1.85 9.26
C GLY A 108 1.01 2.68 8.25
N GLY A 109 0.73 3.96 8.53
CA GLY A 109 -0.11 4.80 7.65
C GLY A 109 0.45 4.98 6.23
N THR A 110 1.77 5.18 6.08
CA THR A 110 2.39 5.44 4.77
C THR A 110 3.72 4.69 4.58
N ILE A 111 4.02 4.40 3.31
CA ILE A 111 5.38 4.10 2.83
C ILE A 111 5.69 5.15 1.74
N PRO A 112 6.72 5.99 1.88
CA PRO A 112 7.67 6.07 3.01
C PRO A 112 7.06 6.56 4.32
N ARG A 113 7.59 6.12 5.46
CA ARG A 113 7.04 6.40 6.81
C ARG A 113 7.14 7.88 7.21
N VAL A 114 8.14 8.59 6.68
CA VAL A 114 8.36 10.01 6.98
C VAL A 114 7.15 10.89 6.64
N ILE A 115 6.33 10.52 5.65
CA ILE A 115 5.13 11.27 5.27
C ILE A 115 4.14 11.29 6.45
N ASN A 116 3.80 10.11 6.96
CA ASN A 116 2.97 9.97 8.15
C ASN A 116 3.56 10.70 9.38
N PHE A 117 4.87 10.59 9.63
CA PHE A 117 5.49 11.28 10.77
C PHE A 117 5.49 12.80 10.63
N SER A 118 5.66 13.32 9.42
CA SER A 118 5.63 14.76 9.15
C SER A 118 4.23 15.36 9.33
N ALA A 119 3.17 14.55 9.24
CA ALA A 119 1.78 15.00 9.43
C ALA A 119 1.55 15.60 10.82
N ALA A 120 2.21 15.07 11.87
CA ALA A 120 2.13 15.58 13.23
C ALA A 120 2.66 17.03 13.39
N PHE A 121 3.38 17.56 12.41
CA PHE A 121 3.93 18.92 12.40
C PHE A 121 3.14 19.88 11.49
N ALA A 122 2.11 19.38 10.81
CA ALA A 122 1.28 20.13 9.89
C ALA A 122 -0.12 20.39 10.44
N LYS A 123 -0.70 21.50 10.00
CA LYS A 123 -2.14 21.76 10.05
C LYS A 123 -2.76 21.53 8.68
N GLU A 124 -4.07 21.37 8.66
CA GLU A 124 -4.83 21.36 7.41
C GLU A 124 -4.51 22.59 6.54
N GLY A 125 -4.28 22.37 5.26
CA GLY A 125 -3.88 23.39 4.27
C GLY A 125 -2.38 23.74 4.25
N GLU A 126 -1.55 23.22 5.17
CA GLU A 126 -0.11 23.50 5.19
C GLU A 126 0.66 22.68 4.15
N THR A 127 1.77 23.24 3.68
CA THR A 127 2.74 22.51 2.85
C THR A 127 4.09 22.45 3.56
N LEU A 128 4.56 21.24 3.83
CA LEU A 128 5.89 20.97 4.35
C LEU A 128 6.85 20.60 3.22
N ARG A 129 8.09 21.06 3.34
CA ARG A 129 9.23 20.43 2.69
C ARG A 129 9.96 19.60 3.73
N VAL A 130 10.08 18.31 3.51
CA VAL A 130 10.63 17.33 4.44
C VAL A 130 11.91 16.74 3.84
N TYR A 131 12.96 16.66 4.64
CA TYR A 131 14.23 16.03 4.30
C TYR A 131 14.36 14.76 5.12
N ALA A 132 14.29 13.63 4.43
CA ALA A 132 14.15 12.33 5.06
C ALA A 132 15.45 11.52 4.96
N PRO A 133 15.98 11.03 6.09
CA PRO A 133 17.02 10.01 6.06
C PRO A 133 16.44 8.71 5.48
N SER A 134 17.32 7.86 4.93
CA SER A 134 16.93 6.67 4.18
C SER A 134 16.08 5.71 5.01
N HIS A 135 16.41 5.53 6.29
CA HIS A 135 15.67 4.64 7.19
C HIS A 135 14.24 5.11 7.51
N LEU A 136 13.88 6.38 7.26
CA LEU A 136 12.50 6.88 7.32
C LEU A 136 11.83 6.98 5.94
N ALA A 137 12.64 6.89 4.89
CA ALA A 137 12.24 6.80 3.49
C ALA A 137 11.96 5.33 3.11
N TYR A 138 12.72 4.78 2.15
CA TYR A 138 12.60 3.40 1.68
C TYR A 138 13.67 2.46 2.28
N GLY A 139 14.67 2.98 2.99
CA GLY A 139 15.73 2.19 3.63
C GLY A 139 16.53 1.38 2.61
N LYS A 140 16.69 0.08 2.88
CA LYS A 140 17.37 -0.88 1.99
C LYS A 140 16.48 -1.39 0.85
N TYR A 141 15.23 -0.93 0.75
CA TYR A 141 14.37 -1.32 -0.35
C TYR A 141 14.89 -0.72 -1.66
N ASN A 142 14.98 -1.56 -2.70
CA ASN A 142 15.27 -1.13 -4.06
C ASN A 142 14.12 -1.52 -4.98
N PHE A 143 13.91 -0.71 -6.01
CA PHE A 143 12.96 -1.03 -7.07
C PHE A 143 13.47 -0.49 -8.41
N GLN A 144 14.04 -1.38 -9.21
CA GLN A 144 14.60 -1.07 -10.52
C GLN A 144 15.55 0.13 -10.47
N GLN A 145 15.34 1.13 -11.33
CA GLN A 145 16.08 2.41 -11.30
C GLN A 145 15.30 3.51 -10.56
N LEU A 146 14.10 3.21 -10.08
CA LEU A 146 13.19 4.19 -9.51
C LEU A 146 13.53 4.48 -8.05
N ILE A 147 13.80 3.46 -7.26
CA ILE A 147 14.19 3.57 -5.85
C ILE A 147 15.50 2.81 -5.69
N GLN A 148 16.51 3.48 -5.16
CA GLN A 148 17.78 2.88 -4.79
C GLN A 148 17.87 2.76 -3.27
N GLU A 149 18.66 1.81 -2.82
CA GLU A 149 18.92 1.60 -1.40
C GLU A 149 19.58 2.84 -0.79
N ASP A 150 19.31 3.08 0.49
CA ASP A 150 19.95 4.12 1.28
C ASP A 150 19.74 5.55 0.75
N GLU A 151 18.74 5.78 -0.10
CA GLU A 151 18.46 7.13 -0.62
C GLU A 151 17.84 8.05 0.43
N ASN A 152 18.50 9.19 0.67
CA ASN A 152 17.88 10.32 1.36
C ASN A 152 16.98 11.10 0.39
N LEU A 153 15.83 11.55 0.89
CA LEU A 153 14.78 12.13 0.07
C LEU A 153 14.46 13.58 0.46
N ILE A 154 13.96 14.34 -0.51
CA ILE A 154 13.28 15.61 -0.34
C ILE A 154 11.81 15.40 -0.74
N LEU A 155 10.90 15.62 0.19
CA LEU A 155 9.48 15.52 -0.05
C LEU A 155 8.84 16.90 0.04
N LYS A 156 8.04 17.28 -0.94
CA LYS A 156 7.07 18.38 -0.81
C LYS A 156 5.73 17.75 -0.52
N ILE A 157 5.11 18.06 0.62
CA ILE A 157 3.85 17.44 1.05
C ILE A 157 2.88 18.55 1.42
N LYS A 158 1.78 18.66 0.67
CA LYS A 158 0.63 19.48 1.05
C LYS A 158 -0.37 18.61 1.78
N PHE A 159 -0.65 18.96 3.02
CA PHE A 159 -1.70 18.36 3.83
C PHE A 159 -3.00 19.09 3.53
N ALA A 160 -3.82 18.53 2.65
CA ALA A 160 -5.00 19.23 2.13
C ALA A 160 -6.00 19.52 3.25
N ARG A 161 -6.47 18.46 3.91
CA ARG A 161 -7.41 18.50 5.04
C ARG A 161 -7.51 17.13 5.70
N VAL A 162 -8.22 17.09 6.83
CA VAL A 162 -8.67 15.84 7.46
C VAL A 162 -10.07 15.48 6.91
N PHE A 163 -10.36 14.18 6.87
CA PHE A 163 -11.64 13.60 6.48
C PHE A 163 -12.20 12.81 7.67
N ASP A 164 -13.52 12.79 7.80
CA ASP A 164 -14.20 11.84 8.69
C ASP A 164 -14.73 10.62 7.90
N GLU A 165 -15.12 9.57 8.61
CA GLU A 165 -15.60 8.34 7.97
C GLU A 165 -16.87 8.53 7.15
N LEU A 166 -17.74 9.48 7.52
CA LEU A 166 -18.97 9.75 6.78
C LEU A 166 -18.65 10.43 5.46
N GLU A 167 -17.76 11.43 5.47
CA GLU A 167 -17.27 12.09 4.25
C GLU A 167 -16.60 11.10 3.30
N ILE A 168 -15.83 10.13 3.83
CA ILE A 168 -15.25 9.07 2.98
C ILE A 168 -16.34 8.23 2.33
N ARG A 169 -17.36 7.81 3.08
CA ARG A 169 -18.48 7.04 2.53
C ARG A 169 -19.24 7.82 1.46
N GLU A 170 -19.60 9.06 1.74
CA GLU A 170 -20.31 9.92 0.77
C GLU A 170 -19.48 10.13 -0.51
N LYS A 171 -18.15 10.30 -0.37
CA LYS A 171 -17.24 10.40 -1.51
C LYS A 171 -17.21 9.09 -2.32
N GLU A 172 -17.07 7.95 -1.66
CA GLU A 172 -17.05 6.64 -2.32
C GLU A 172 -18.38 6.34 -3.02
N ASP A 173 -19.51 6.64 -2.37
CA ASP A 173 -20.84 6.49 -2.96
C ASP A 173 -21.00 7.33 -4.23
N GLN A 174 -20.49 8.58 -4.21
CA GLN A 174 -20.47 9.43 -5.40
C GLN A 174 -19.56 8.86 -6.50
N GLU A 175 -18.36 8.38 -6.16
CA GLU A 175 -17.43 7.76 -7.12
C GLU A 175 -18.03 6.51 -7.78
N ILE A 176 -18.71 5.68 -6.99
CA ILE A 176 -19.41 4.48 -7.50
C ILE A 176 -20.57 4.90 -8.40
N SER A 177 -21.37 5.89 -7.99
CA SER A 177 -22.48 6.38 -8.82
C SER A 177 -21.99 6.96 -10.15
N ASP A 178 -20.91 7.73 -10.14
CA ASP A 178 -20.30 8.30 -11.35
C ASP A 178 -19.74 7.19 -12.26
N TYR A 179 -19.13 6.17 -11.68
CA TYR A 179 -18.67 4.99 -12.40
C TYR A 179 -19.82 4.26 -13.10
N LEU A 180 -20.91 3.99 -12.40
CA LEU A 180 -22.09 3.31 -12.97
C LEU A 180 -22.69 4.12 -14.13
N ILE A 181 -22.84 5.43 -13.96
CA ILE A 181 -23.38 6.33 -14.99
C ILE A 181 -22.46 6.39 -16.21
N SER A 182 -21.16 6.60 -16.00
CA SER A 182 -20.19 6.75 -17.09
C SER A 182 -19.96 5.47 -17.90
N ASN A 183 -20.20 4.31 -17.29
CA ASN A 183 -20.13 3.01 -17.95
C ASN A 183 -21.50 2.44 -18.38
N GLU A 184 -22.57 3.23 -18.24
CA GLU A 184 -23.95 2.85 -18.60
C GLU A 184 -24.44 1.54 -17.93
N LEU A 185 -23.99 1.30 -16.69
CA LEU A 185 -24.35 0.11 -15.91
C LEU A 185 -25.66 0.35 -15.14
N GLN A 186 -26.68 -0.48 -15.38
CA GLN A 186 -28.04 -0.27 -14.84
C GLN A 186 -28.57 -1.41 -13.96
N ASP A 187 -27.94 -2.58 -13.98
CA ASP A 187 -28.44 -3.80 -13.32
C ASP A 187 -27.95 -3.97 -11.87
N PHE A 188 -27.53 -2.88 -11.22
CA PHE A 188 -27.01 -2.92 -9.85
C PHE A 188 -28.09 -2.51 -8.84
N ASP A 189 -28.38 -3.41 -7.90
CA ASP A 189 -29.15 -3.12 -6.70
C ASP A 189 -28.24 -2.46 -5.65
N ASN A 190 -28.65 -1.29 -5.14
CA ASN A 190 -27.99 -0.67 -3.98
C ASN A 190 -28.55 -1.28 -2.69
N LEU A 191 -27.69 -1.94 -1.91
CA LEU A 191 -28.07 -2.60 -0.66
C LEU A 191 -27.99 -1.63 0.52
N ASP A 192 -28.67 -1.95 1.62
CA ASP A 192 -28.67 -1.13 2.85
C ASP A 192 -27.26 -0.93 3.46
N SER A 193 -26.32 -1.82 3.11
CA SER A 193 -24.90 -1.74 3.48
C SER A 193 -24.14 -0.64 2.72
N GLY A 194 -24.65 -0.18 1.58
CA GLY A 194 -23.99 0.74 0.64
C GLY A 194 -23.22 0.04 -0.49
N LEU A 195 -23.23 -1.29 -0.54
CA LEU A 195 -22.67 -2.02 -1.67
C LEU A 195 -23.66 -2.08 -2.84
N TYR A 196 -23.14 -2.10 -4.06
CA TYR A 196 -23.92 -2.25 -5.28
C TYR A 196 -23.75 -3.67 -5.81
N LEU A 197 -24.83 -4.41 -6.04
CA LEU A 197 -24.80 -5.81 -6.45
C LEU A 197 -25.58 -6.04 -7.74
N ASP A 198 -24.91 -6.63 -8.73
CA ASP A 198 -25.51 -7.20 -9.94
C ASP A 198 -25.46 -8.73 -9.85
N ILE A 199 -26.63 -9.37 -9.75
CA ILE A 199 -26.76 -10.83 -9.80
C ILE A 199 -27.05 -11.25 -11.24
N GLN A 200 -25.99 -11.65 -11.94
CA GLN A 200 -26.04 -12.05 -13.34
C GLN A 200 -26.64 -13.47 -13.50
N ASN A 201 -26.41 -14.33 -12.51
CA ASN A 201 -26.98 -15.67 -12.43
C ASN A 201 -27.10 -16.11 -10.96
N GLU A 202 -28.29 -16.52 -10.52
CA GLU A 202 -28.45 -17.10 -9.17
C GLU A 202 -27.84 -18.51 -9.04
N GLY A 203 -27.56 -19.16 -10.17
CA GLY A 203 -27.10 -20.53 -10.26
C GLY A 203 -28.23 -21.54 -10.49
N LEU A 204 -27.93 -22.82 -10.32
CA LEU A 204 -28.89 -23.91 -10.45
C LEU A 204 -30.07 -23.80 -9.47
N ASN A 205 -31.28 -24.07 -9.96
CA ASN A 205 -32.50 -24.10 -9.15
C ASN A 205 -32.53 -25.24 -8.13
N GLU A 206 -31.82 -26.34 -8.42
CA GLU A 206 -31.71 -27.50 -7.55
C GLU A 206 -30.31 -27.58 -6.93
N GLY A 207 -30.24 -28.04 -5.68
CA GLY A 207 -28.98 -28.27 -4.97
C GLY A 207 -28.75 -27.33 -3.78
N PRO A 208 -27.56 -27.41 -3.16
CA PRO A 208 -27.23 -26.60 -2.00
C PRO A 208 -27.10 -25.11 -2.37
N ARG A 209 -27.61 -24.24 -1.49
CA ARG A 209 -27.46 -22.78 -1.57
C ARG A 209 -26.51 -22.27 -0.50
N ALA A 210 -25.78 -21.21 -0.83
CA ALA A 210 -24.85 -20.50 0.05
C ALA A 210 -25.61 -19.85 1.22
N THR A 211 -25.77 -20.62 2.29
CA THR A 211 -26.46 -20.23 3.53
C THR A 211 -25.45 -20.34 4.68
N VAL A 212 -25.75 -19.71 5.82
CA VAL A 212 -24.82 -19.67 6.97
C VAL A 212 -24.31 -21.07 7.34
N GLY A 213 -22.99 -21.20 7.48
CA GLY A 213 -22.26 -22.44 7.76
C GLY A 213 -21.92 -23.29 6.53
N LYS A 214 -22.34 -22.89 5.32
CA LYS A 214 -22.00 -23.59 4.08
C LYS A 214 -20.65 -23.16 3.54
N LEU A 215 -19.89 -24.13 3.02
CA LEU A 215 -18.65 -23.87 2.31
C LEU A 215 -18.96 -23.56 0.84
N VAL A 216 -18.59 -22.37 0.41
CA VAL A 216 -18.73 -21.91 -0.97
C VAL A 216 -17.36 -21.86 -1.61
N ARG A 217 -17.27 -22.40 -2.82
CA ARG A 217 -16.06 -22.36 -3.63
C ARG A 217 -16.29 -21.47 -4.83
N ILE A 218 -15.41 -20.49 -5.02
CA ILE A 218 -15.55 -19.49 -6.08
C ILE A 218 -14.26 -19.35 -6.90
N THR A 219 -14.43 -19.01 -8.16
CA THR A 219 -13.43 -18.22 -8.89
C THR A 219 -13.79 -16.76 -8.74
N TYR A 220 -12.79 -15.88 -8.64
CA TYR A 220 -13.05 -14.45 -8.50
C TYR A 220 -11.96 -13.58 -9.13
N SER A 221 -12.29 -12.33 -9.40
CA SER A 221 -11.37 -11.21 -9.59
C SER A 221 -11.74 -10.07 -8.66
N LEU A 222 -10.74 -9.34 -8.21
CA LEU A 222 -10.87 -8.17 -7.37
C LEU A 222 -10.01 -7.05 -7.96
N THR A 223 -10.63 -5.93 -8.31
CA THR A 223 -10.00 -4.83 -9.04
C THR A 223 -10.38 -3.50 -8.37
N HIS A 224 -9.49 -2.51 -8.35
CA HIS A 224 -9.89 -1.16 -7.96
C HIS A 224 -10.87 -0.57 -8.99
N LEU A 225 -11.84 0.24 -8.55
CA LEU A 225 -12.92 0.75 -9.41
C LEU A 225 -12.45 1.35 -10.75
N ASN A 226 -11.30 2.05 -10.73
CA ASN A 226 -10.74 2.74 -11.90
C ASN A 226 -9.49 2.06 -12.49
N ASP A 227 -9.15 0.86 -12.02
CA ASP A 227 -8.00 0.11 -12.52
C ASP A 227 -8.49 -0.99 -13.50
N ILE A 228 -7.59 -1.43 -14.36
CA ILE A 228 -7.86 -2.52 -15.32
C ILE A 228 -7.38 -3.86 -14.76
N GLU A 229 -6.21 -3.86 -14.13
CA GLU A 229 -5.56 -5.07 -13.65
C GLU A 229 -6.06 -5.45 -12.25
N PRO A 230 -6.39 -6.74 -12.02
CA PRO A 230 -6.85 -7.20 -10.72
C PRO A 230 -5.74 -7.16 -9.69
N ILE A 231 -6.07 -6.73 -8.48
CA ILE A 231 -5.18 -6.78 -7.30
C ILE A 231 -5.17 -8.16 -6.65
N ALA A 232 -6.20 -8.98 -6.92
CA ALA A 232 -6.26 -10.38 -6.52
C ALA A 232 -7.20 -11.14 -7.47
N GLN A 233 -6.86 -12.39 -7.81
CA GLN A 233 -7.73 -13.23 -8.63
C GLN A 233 -7.48 -14.72 -8.41
N VAL A 234 -8.55 -15.51 -8.56
CA VAL A 234 -8.51 -16.96 -8.68
C VAL A 234 -9.37 -17.35 -9.88
N THR A 235 -8.73 -17.67 -11.01
CA THR A 235 -9.43 -17.96 -12.27
C THR A 235 -9.64 -19.46 -12.52
N GLY A 236 -8.85 -20.32 -11.89
CA GLY A 236 -8.88 -21.76 -12.12
C GLY A 236 -9.88 -22.50 -11.23
N SER A 237 -10.83 -23.24 -11.81
CA SER A 237 -11.76 -24.10 -11.06
C SER A 237 -11.08 -25.29 -10.35
N SER A 238 -9.81 -25.57 -10.62
CA SER A 238 -9.04 -26.64 -9.98
C SER A 238 -8.56 -26.28 -8.57
N ASN A 239 -8.41 -25.00 -8.26
CA ASN A 239 -8.04 -24.51 -6.94
C ASN A 239 -8.88 -23.26 -6.59
N PRO A 240 -10.21 -23.42 -6.42
CA PRO A 240 -11.08 -22.29 -6.15
C PRO A 240 -10.83 -21.72 -4.75
N PHE A 241 -11.07 -20.42 -4.62
CA PHE A 241 -11.12 -19.78 -3.31
C PHE A 241 -12.28 -20.36 -2.50
N GLN A 242 -12.05 -20.57 -1.20
CA GLN A 242 -13.02 -21.22 -0.33
C GLN A 242 -13.40 -20.25 0.80
N VAL A 243 -14.70 -20.09 1.03
CA VAL A 243 -15.24 -19.23 2.07
C VAL A 243 -16.42 -19.94 2.73
N THR A 244 -16.49 -19.92 4.06
CA THR A 244 -17.65 -20.43 4.79
C THR A 244 -18.57 -19.27 5.11
N ILE A 245 -19.83 -19.31 4.66
CA ILE A 245 -20.76 -18.19 4.86
C ILE A 245 -21.04 -17.96 6.35
N GLY A 246 -20.92 -16.73 6.81
CA GLY A 246 -21.15 -16.32 8.21
C GLY A 246 -19.99 -16.61 9.15
N GLU A 247 -18.81 -16.94 8.62
CA GLU A 247 -17.60 -17.12 9.43
C GLU A 247 -17.03 -15.76 9.85
N SER A 248 -16.73 -15.59 11.14
CA SER A 248 -16.32 -14.30 11.71
C SER A 248 -15.00 -13.73 11.15
N GLY A 249 -14.23 -14.54 10.42
CA GLY A 249 -12.98 -14.11 9.76
C GLY A 249 -13.18 -13.61 8.34
N ASN A 250 -14.39 -13.67 7.79
CA ASN A 250 -14.65 -13.22 6.43
C ASN A 250 -14.53 -11.70 6.32
N VAL A 251 -14.12 -11.23 5.15
CA VAL A 251 -14.27 -9.81 4.78
C VAL A 251 -15.77 -9.52 4.66
N ALA A 252 -16.22 -8.39 5.21
CA ALA A 252 -17.63 -8.11 5.49
C ALA A 252 -18.55 -8.31 4.27
N PHE A 253 -18.12 -7.89 3.08
CA PHE A 253 -18.94 -8.01 1.87
C PHE A 253 -19.18 -9.46 1.41
N LEU A 254 -18.29 -10.41 1.71
CA LEU A 254 -18.34 -11.77 1.14
C LEU A 254 -19.61 -12.52 1.53
N ASP A 255 -20.03 -12.38 2.79
CA ASP A 255 -21.24 -13.04 3.29
C ASP A 255 -22.51 -12.50 2.65
N GLU A 256 -22.51 -11.21 2.29
CA GLU A 256 -23.64 -10.53 1.70
C GLU A 256 -23.78 -10.85 0.22
N VAL A 257 -22.69 -10.71 -0.56
CA VAL A 257 -22.72 -10.85 -2.02
C VAL A 257 -22.83 -12.31 -2.50
N LEU A 258 -22.41 -13.27 -1.68
CA LEU A 258 -22.49 -14.70 -2.03
C LEU A 258 -23.76 -15.37 -1.51
N LYS A 259 -24.57 -14.67 -0.72
CA LYS A 259 -25.74 -15.24 -0.04
C LYS A 259 -26.73 -15.79 -1.04
N ASN A 260 -27.26 -16.98 -0.74
CA ASN A 260 -28.28 -17.69 -1.52
C ASN A 260 -27.90 -18.10 -2.95
N LEU A 261 -26.69 -17.79 -3.43
CA LEU A 261 -26.19 -18.32 -4.69
C LEU A 261 -26.04 -19.83 -4.62
N SER A 262 -26.24 -20.50 -5.74
CA SER A 262 -25.93 -21.92 -5.91
C SER A 262 -24.82 -22.11 -6.94
N LYS A 263 -24.49 -23.36 -7.26
CA LYS A 263 -23.50 -23.69 -8.28
C LYS A 263 -23.83 -22.96 -9.59
N GLU A 264 -22.80 -22.44 -10.26
CA GLU A 264 -22.90 -21.61 -11.49
C GLU A 264 -23.46 -20.21 -11.26
N GLY A 265 -23.73 -19.80 -10.01
CA GLY A 265 -24.09 -18.43 -9.71
C GLY A 265 -22.96 -17.46 -10.06
N GLU A 266 -23.32 -16.31 -10.64
CA GLU A 266 -22.40 -15.28 -11.13
C GLU A 266 -22.89 -13.92 -10.65
N ILE A 267 -21.97 -13.14 -10.07
CA ILE A 267 -22.25 -11.81 -9.52
C ILE A 267 -21.12 -10.84 -9.86
N THR A 268 -21.48 -9.57 -9.94
CA THR A 268 -20.55 -8.44 -9.84
C THR A 268 -20.99 -7.54 -8.68
N ALA A 269 -20.07 -7.21 -7.79
CA ALA A 269 -20.31 -6.29 -6.68
C ALA A 269 -19.34 -5.11 -6.75
N ILE A 270 -19.84 -3.88 -6.56
CA ILE A 270 -19.01 -2.70 -6.31
C ILE A 270 -19.09 -2.39 -4.81
N ILE A 271 -17.94 -2.42 -4.17
CA ILE A 271 -17.80 -2.49 -2.71
C ILE A 271 -17.05 -1.23 -2.24
N PRO A 272 -17.69 -0.36 -1.46
CA PRO A 272 -17.01 0.72 -0.74
C PRO A 272 -15.86 0.20 0.13
N SER A 273 -14.79 0.99 0.32
CA SER A 273 -13.61 0.48 1.03
C SER A 273 -13.90 0.04 2.46
N HIS A 274 -14.82 0.70 3.16
CA HIS A 274 -15.17 0.38 4.55
C HIS A 274 -15.82 -1.01 4.72
N LEU A 275 -16.39 -1.59 3.65
CA LEU A 275 -16.89 -2.99 3.62
C LEU A 275 -15.83 -3.98 3.10
N ALA A 276 -14.73 -3.47 2.53
CA ALA A 276 -13.61 -4.24 2.03
C ALA A 276 -12.39 -4.13 2.96
N PHE A 277 -11.40 -3.30 2.63
CA PHE A 277 -10.11 -3.22 3.35
C PHE A 277 -9.89 -1.89 4.08
N GLY A 278 -10.76 -0.89 3.88
CA GLY A 278 -10.75 0.40 4.57
C GLY A 278 -9.39 1.09 4.54
N ALA A 279 -8.79 1.24 5.72
CA ALA A 279 -7.53 1.93 5.95
C ALA A 279 -6.31 0.99 5.84
N THR A 280 -5.90 0.66 4.62
CA THR A 280 -4.62 -0.02 4.37
C THR A 280 -3.44 0.97 4.39
N THR A 281 -2.20 0.49 4.36
CA THR A 281 -1.02 1.36 4.23
C THR A 281 -1.03 2.08 2.89
N GLN A 282 -0.86 3.41 2.87
CA GLN A 282 -0.70 4.19 1.64
C GLN A 282 0.75 4.11 1.15
N VAL A 283 1.01 3.26 0.15
CA VAL A 283 2.31 3.16 -0.52
C VAL A 283 2.41 4.16 -1.67
N LEU A 284 3.49 4.95 -1.67
CA LEU A 284 3.83 5.94 -2.68
C LEU A 284 5.26 5.62 -3.15
N PRO A 285 5.52 5.49 -4.48
CA PRO A 285 4.52 5.39 -5.55
C PRO A 285 3.69 4.12 -5.46
N PHE A 286 2.49 4.11 -6.04
CA PHE A 286 1.63 2.93 -6.03
C PHE A 286 2.29 1.68 -6.65
N GLN A 287 3.06 1.87 -7.73
CA GLN A 287 3.64 0.78 -8.53
C GLN A 287 4.62 -0.13 -7.78
N ILE A 288 5.14 0.28 -6.62
CA ILE A 288 6.02 -0.56 -5.80
C ILE A 288 5.23 -1.48 -4.86
N ARG A 289 3.91 -1.29 -4.73
CA ARG A 289 3.09 -2.04 -3.76
C ARG A 289 3.14 -3.54 -4.00
N GLN A 290 3.01 -3.99 -5.24
CA GLN A 290 3.02 -5.43 -5.55
C GLN A 290 4.37 -6.06 -5.19
N ASP A 291 5.47 -5.38 -5.51
CA ASP A 291 6.80 -5.84 -5.20
C ASP A 291 7.06 -5.90 -3.68
N LEU A 292 6.55 -4.93 -2.90
CA LEU A 292 6.57 -5.00 -1.44
C LEU A 292 5.80 -6.23 -0.90
N ILE A 293 4.70 -6.62 -1.54
CA ILE A 293 3.94 -7.83 -1.16
C ILE A 293 4.73 -9.09 -1.50
N ASP A 294 5.31 -9.14 -2.69
CA ASP A 294 6.12 -10.28 -3.15
C ASP A 294 7.36 -10.50 -2.26
N GLN A 295 7.90 -9.42 -1.69
CA GLN A 295 8.99 -9.45 -0.70
C GLN A 295 8.52 -9.69 0.75
N GLY A 296 7.21 -9.78 0.99
CA GLY A 296 6.64 -9.98 2.33
C GLY A 296 6.73 -8.77 3.26
N LEU A 297 6.98 -7.58 2.71
CA LEU A 297 7.04 -6.30 3.43
C LEU A 297 5.66 -5.64 3.58
N LEU A 298 4.67 -6.12 2.83
CA LEU A 298 3.28 -5.70 2.91
C LEU A 298 2.36 -6.92 2.72
N ASN A 299 1.20 -6.92 3.36
CA ASN A 299 0.25 -8.05 3.33
C ASN A 299 -1.10 -7.70 2.69
N GLN A 300 -1.31 -6.46 2.25
CA GLN A 300 -2.57 -5.97 1.71
C GLN A 300 -2.35 -5.34 0.33
N ALA A 301 -3.02 -5.90 -0.68
CA ALA A 301 -2.94 -5.43 -2.07
C ALA A 301 -3.79 -4.18 -2.35
N ALA A 302 -4.90 -4.01 -1.63
CA ALA A 302 -5.79 -2.88 -1.83
C ALA A 302 -5.16 -1.55 -1.37
N ARG A 303 -5.34 -0.48 -2.15
CA ARG A 303 -5.14 0.90 -1.73
C ARG A 303 -6.15 1.29 -0.64
N PRO A 304 -5.78 2.19 0.28
CA PRO A 304 -6.69 2.64 1.31
C PRO A 304 -7.77 3.54 0.73
N PHE A 305 -8.98 3.43 1.28
CA PHE A 305 -10.09 4.35 0.96
C PHE A 305 -10.46 4.39 -0.53
N GLU A 306 -10.36 3.26 -1.22
CA GLU A 306 -10.78 3.13 -2.61
C GLU A 306 -11.76 1.97 -2.79
N PRO A 307 -12.90 2.20 -3.47
CA PRO A 307 -13.85 1.14 -3.81
C PRO A 307 -13.24 0.06 -4.71
N LEU A 308 -13.80 -1.13 -4.61
CA LEU A 308 -13.39 -2.32 -5.35
C LEU A 308 -14.54 -2.88 -6.18
N ILE A 309 -14.20 -3.46 -7.33
CA ILE A 309 -15.08 -4.32 -8.11
C ILE A 309 -14.69 -5.76 -7.80
N PHE A 310 -15.65 -6.55 -7.33
CA PHE A 310 -15.52 -7.97 -7.09
C PHE A 310 -16.42 -8.74 -8.05
N GLN A 311 -15.83 -9.59 -8.87
CA GLN A 311 -16.58 -10.48 -9.76
C GLN A 311 -16.35 -11.90 -9.30
N ALA A 312 -17.42 -12.67 -9.14
CA ALA A 312 -17.31 -14.04 -8.66
C ALA A 312 -18.23 -14.99 -9.41
N LYS A 313 -17.75 -16.22 -9.55
CA LYS A 313 -18.53 -17.36 -10.03
C LYS A 313 -18.44 -18.51 -9.04
N VAL A 314 -19.60 -19.02 -8.64
CA VAL A 314 -19.71 -20.16 -7.73
C VAL A 314 -19.43 -21.46 -8.47
N VAL A 315 -18.35 -22.12 -8.08
CA VAL A 315 -17.93 -23.43 -8.58
C VAL A 315 -18.68 -24.55 -7.85
N GLU A 316 -18.93 -24.37 -6.55
CA GLU A 316 -19.53 -25.40 -5.70
C GLU A 316 -20.06 -24.81 -4.39
N VAL A 317 -21.11 -25.42 -3.84
CA VAL A 317 -21.60 -25.19 -2.46
C VAL A 317 -21.69 -26.54 -1.75
N ARG A 318 -21.21 -26.63 -0.50
CA ARG A 318 -21.27 -27.84 0.35
C ARG A 318 -21.85 -27.53 1.72
#